data_AF-A0A3D0SVB4-F1
#
_entry.id   AF-A0A3D0SVB4-F1
#
_cell.length_a   1.000
_cell.length_b   1.000
_cell.length_c   1.000
_cell.angle_alpha   90.00
_cell.angle_beta   90.00
_cell.angle_gamma   90.00
#
_symmetry.space_group_name_H-M   'P 1'
#
loop_
_entity.id
_entity.type
_entity.pdbx_description
1 polymer ?
#
loop_
_entity_poly.entity_id
_entity_poly.type
_entity_poly.pdbx_seq_one_letter_code
_entity_poly.pdbx_strand_id
1 'polypeptide(L)'
;MSIPSVMTRRVVTVQMDDSLAVVREIFEASGFHHLLVVEDEKLVGVLSDRDYLKAISPFIDSISERIRDRATLDRKVHQIMSRDLITLKITDTMVRAIGLFNQHKISCLPVIDEFDKPVGIVSWRDIFRYFGASVEKRR
;
A
#
# COMPACT_ATOMS: atom_id res chain seq x y z
N MET A 1 10.00 9.98 -18.94
CA MET A 1 10.28 8.94 -17.93
C MET A 1 8.97 8.26 -17.57
N SER A 2 8.91 6.93 -17.64
CA SER A 2 7.66 6.16 -17.55
C SER A 2 7.48 5.49 -16.18
N ILE A 3 6.23 5.21 -15.80
CA ILE A 3 5.91 4.51 -14.55
C ILE A 3 6.56 3.12 -14.44
N PRO A 4 6.63 2.29 -15.50
CA PRO A 4 7.29 1.00 -15.44
C PRO A 4 8.77 1.03 -15.02
N SER A 5 9.47 2.16 -15.21
CA SER A 5 10.88 2.29 -14.83
C SER A 5 11.11 2.57 -13.35
N VAL A 6 10.05 2.91 -12.59
CA VAL A 6 10.13 3.30 -11.18
C VAL A 6 9.25 2.42 -10.28
N MET A 7 8.19 1.82 -10.82
CA MET A 7 7.26 1.01 -10.02
C MET A 7 7.88 -0.29 -9.49
N THR A 8 7.42 -0.71 -8.32
CA THR A 8 7.65 -2.06 -7.81
C THR A 8 6.60 -3.00 -8.39
N ARG A 9 7.04 -4.05 -9.11
CA ARG A 9 6.15 -5.04 -9.74
C ARG A 9 5.66 -6.12 -8.79
N ARG A 10 6.41 -6.40 -7.72
CA ARG A 10 6.01 -7.38 -6.71
C ARG A 10 5.00 -6.74 -5.76
N VAL A 11 3.75 -6.71 -6.20
CA VAL A 11 2.62 -6.23 -5.41
C VAL A 11 2.20 -7.33 -4.46
N VAL A 12 2.15 -7.00 -3.17
CA VAL A 12 1.57 -7.87 -2.16
C VAL A 12 0.14 -7.42 -1.95
N THR A 13 -0.78 -8.36 -2.13
CA THR A 13 -2.22 -8.13 -2.04
C THR A 13 -2.81 -8.90 -0.86
N VAL A 14 -3.93 -8.39 -0.35
CA VAL A 14 -4.79 -9.05 0.63
C VAL A 14 -6.22 -9.07 0.10
N GLN A 15 -7.00 -10.04 0.51
CA GLN A 15 -8.43 -10.11 0.22
C GLN A 15 -9.23 -9.22 1.19
N MET A 16 -10.45 -8.87 0.79
CA MET A 16 -11.37 -8.09 1.63
C MET A 16 -11.68 -8.76 2.98
N ASP A 17 -11.78 -10.08 2.98
CA ASP A 17 -12.15 -10.90 4.14
C ASP A 17 -10.95 -11.46 4.92
N ASP A 18 -9.73 -11.07 4.56
CA ASP A 18 -8.54 -11.39 5.36
C ASP A 18 -8.65 -10.71 6.73
N SER A 19 -8.11 -11.37 7.76
CA SER A 19 -8.08 -10.80 9.11
C SER A 19 -6.91 -9.84 9.27
N LEU A 20 -6.99 -8.98 10.29
CA LEU A 20 -5.87 -8.12 10.65
C LEU A 20 -4.66 -8.92 11.20
N ALA A 21 -4.88 -10.15 11.69
CA ALA A 21 -3.77 -11.06 12.00
C ALA A 21 -2.91 -11.38 10.75
N VAL A 22 -3.53 -11.68 9.61
CA VAL A 22 -2.81 -11.93 8.34
C VAL A 22 -2.08 -10.68 7.88
N VAL A 23 -2.74 -9.51 7.96
CA VAL A 23 -2.13 -8.22 7.65
C VAL A 23 -0.88 -7.98 8.50
N ARG A 24 -0.94 -8.28 9.80
CA ARG A 24 0.20 -8.14 10.72
C ARG A 24 1.38 -8.97 10.25
N GLU A 25 1.15 -10.25 9.98
CA GLU A 25 2.20 -11.18 9.52
C GLU A 25 2.86 -10.66 8.23
N ILE A 26 2.07 -10.13 7.29
CA ILE A 26 2.59 -9.56 6.05
C ILE A 26 3.44 -8.32 6.35
N PHE A 27 2.99 -7.40 7.21
CA PHE A 27 3.77 -6.21 7.55
C PHE A 27 5.07 -6.56 8.29
N GLU A 28 5.04 -7.51 9.22
CA GLU A 28 6.24 -7.96 9.96
C GLU A 28 7.24 -8.69 9.05
N ALA A 29 6.75 -9.47 8.09
CA ALA A 29 7.59 -10.18 7.14
C ALA A 29 8.09 -9.30 5.98
N SER A 30 7.62 -8.07 5.86
CA SER A 30 7.90 -7.21 4.70
C SER A 30 8.60 -5.90 5.05
N GLY A 31 9.22 -5.28 4.04
CA GLY A 31 9.85 -3.97 4.14
C GLY A 31 8.96 -2.82 3.62
N PHE A 32 7.66 -3.04 3.47
CA PHE A 32 6.73 -2.06 2.91
C PHE A 32 5.55 -1.79 3.84
N HIS A 33 4.99 -0.59 3.71
CA HIS A 33 4.01 -0.03 4.65
C HIS A 33 2.58 0.04 4.07
N HIS A 34 2.35 -0.54 2.89
CA HIS A 34 1.06 -0.48 2.20
C HIS A 34 0.76 -1.82 1.55
N LEU A 35 -0.48 -2.28 1.70
CA LEU A 35 -1.04 -3.46 1.06
C LEU A 35 -2.14 -3.02 0.09
N LEU A 36 -2.20 -3.70 -1.04
CA LEU A 36 -3.31 -3.53 -1.97
C LEU A 36 -4.42 -4.52 -1.62
N VAL A 37 -5.63 -4.03 -1.47
CA VAL A 37 -6.80 -4.87 -1.19
C VAL A 37 -7.48 -5.19 -2.50
N VAL A 38 -7.71 -6.48 -2.74
CA VAL A 38 -8.35 -6.97 -3.96
C VAL A 38 -9.61 -7.77 -3.67
N GLU A 39 -10.52 -7.75 -4.63
CA GLU A 39 -11.72 -8.59 -4.72
C GLU A 39 -11.89 -8.95 -6.20
N ASP A 40 -12.10 -10.23 -6.51
CA ASP A 40 -12.18 -10.72 -7.91
C ASP A 40 -11.03 -10.22 -8.81
N GLU A 41 -9.81 -10.20 -8.26
CA GLU A 41 -8.56 -9.70 -8.89
C GLU A 41 -8.50 -8.18 -9.13
N LYS A 42 -9.57 -7.44 -8.81
CA LYS A 42 -9.63 -5.99 -8.97
C LYS A 42 -9.17 -5.28 -7.71
N LEU A 43 -8.51 -4.14 -7.89
CA LEU A 43 -8.15 -3.27 -6.78
C LEU A 43 -9.40 -2.59 -6.21
N VAL A 44 -9.70 -2.85 -4.94
CA VAL A 44 -10.87 -2.30 -4.24
C VAL A 44 -10.52 -1.47 -3.01
N GLY A 45 -9.26 -1.52 -2.58
CA GLY A 45 -8.79 -0.73 -1.44
C GLY A 45 -7.28 -0.66 -1.34
N VAL A 46 -6.83 0.23 -0.47
CA VAL A 46 -5.44 0.27 0.00
C VAL A 46 -5.46 0.27 1.52
N LEU A 47 -4.53 -0.45 2.12
CA LEU A 47 -4.36 -0.51 3.56
C LEU A 47 -2.93 -0.11 3.93
N SER A 48 -2.75 0.97 4.69
CA SER A 48 -1.43 1.34 5.22
C SER A 48 -1.18 0.77 6.62
N ASP A 49 0.09 0.75 7.02
CA ASP A 49 0.50 0.47 8.41
C ASP A 49 -0.21 1.38 9.41
N ARG A 50 -0.43 2.65 9.05
CA ARG A 50 -1.16 3.62 9.86
C ARG A 50 -2.63 3.25 10.03
N ASP A 51 -3.28 2.75 8.99
CA ASP A 51 -4.68 2.32 9.07
C ASP A 51 -4.80 1.06 9.94
N TYR A 52 -3.88 0.13 9.78
CA TYR A 52 -3.75 -1.06 10.62
C TYR A 52 -3.53 -0.69 12.11
N LEU A 53 -2.55 0.16 12.41
CA LEU A 53 -2.23 0.57 13.78
C LEU A 53 -3.37 1.32 14.47
N LYS A 54 -4.18 2.08 13.71
CA LYS A 54 -5.41 2.72 14.23
C LYS A 54 -6.52 1.72 14.53
N ALA A 55 -6.49 0.55 13.89
CA ALA A 55 -7.55 -0.44 13.97
C ALA A 55 -7.34 -1.49 15.06
N ILE A 56 -6.08 -1.80 15.38
CA ILE A 56 -5.73 -2.73 16.45
C ILE A 56 -5.72 -2.04 17.81
N SER A 57 -5.85 -2.83 18.88
CA SER A 57 -5.69 -2.30 20.23
C SER A 57 -4.24 -1.87 20.46
N PRO A 58 -3.99 -0.69 21.08
CA PRO A 58 -2.64 -0.23 21.40
C PRO A 58 -1.96 -1.09 22.49
N PHE A 59 -2.70 -1.99 23.12
CA PHE A 59 -2.19 -2.91 24.14
C PHE A 59 -1.78 -4.28 23.56
N ILE A 60 -2.01 -4.53 22.27
CA ILE A 60 -1.51 -5.74 21.59
C ILE A 60 0.00 -5.86 21.81
N ASP A 61 0.44 -7.09 22.13
CA ASP A 61 1.85 -7.44 22.40
C ASP A 61 2.49 -6.67 23.59
N SER A 62 1.68 -5.96 24.40
CA SER A 62 2.13 -5.27 25.60
C SER A 62 1.94 -6.09 26.88
N ILE A 63 2.64 -5.72 27.96
CA ILE A 63 2.48 -6.35 29.29
C ILE A 63 1.03 -6.22 29.82
N SER A 64 0.28 -5.23 29.34
CA SER A 64 -1.11 -4.97 29.74
C SER A 64 -2.16 -5.59 28.79
N GLU A 65 -1.75 -6.46 27.85
CA GLU A 65 -2.65 -7.12 26.90
C GLU A 65 -3.75 -7.93 27.60
N ARG A 66 -5.00 -7.77 27.15
CA ARG A 66 -6.16 -8.56 27.60
C ARG A 66 -6.73 -9.38 26.44
N ILE A 67 -7.55 -10.38 26.75
CA ILE A 67 -8.23 -11.23 25.74
C ILE A 67 -8.99 -10.40 24.70
N ARG A 68 -9.68 -9.34 25.14
CA ARG A 68 -10.44 -8.44 24.26
C ARG A 68 -9.56 -7.66 23.27
N ASP A 69 -8.28 -7.45 23.58
CA ASP A 69 -7.37 -6.72 22.70
C ASP A 69 -7.09 -7.57 21.46
N ARG A 70 -6.92 -8.88 21.63
CA ARG A 70 -6.76 -9.84 20.52
C ARG A 70 -7.95 -9.91 19.58
N ALA A 71 -9.17 -9.66 20.07
CA ALA A 71 -10.36 -9.62 19.22
C ALA A 71 -10.27 -8.52 18.14
N THR A 72 -9.41 -7.51 18.30
CA THR A 72 -9.16 -6.52 17.24
C THR A 72 -8.43 -7.11 16.04
N LEU A 73 -7.66 -8.20 16.21
CA LEU A 73 -6.97 -8.91 15.14
C LEU A 73 -7.91 -9.74 14.25
N ASP A 74 -9.09 -10.09 14.77
CA ASP A 74 -10.11 -10.85 14.04
C ASP A 74 -10.94 -9.98 13.07
N ARG A 75 -10.80 -8.64 13.19
CA ARG A 75 -11.43 -7.69 12.26
C ARG A 75 -10.98 -7.97 10.82
N LYS A 76 -11.84 -7.64 9.87
CA LYS A 76 -11.61 -7.86 8.44
C LYS A 76 -11.03 -6.63 7.77
N VAL A 77 -10.20 -6.85 6.75
CA VAL A 77 -9.55 -5.77 5.96
C VAL A 77 -10.57 -4.77 5.43
N HIS A 78 -11.70 -5.24 4.89
CA HIS A 78 -12.74 -4.37 4.32
C HIS A 78 -13.36 -3.37 5.32
N GLN A 79 -13.20 -3.61 6.63
CA GLN A 79 -13.70 -2.74 7.70
C GLN A 79 -12.79 -1.53 7.97
N ILE A 80 -11.54 -1.55 7.48
CA ILE A 80 -10.54 -0.53 7.79
C ILE A 80 -9.76 0.00 6.58
N MET A 81 -9.86 -0.66 5.42
CA MET A 81 -9.21 -0.22 4.19
C MET A 81 -9.70 1.15 3.74
N SER A 82 -8.81 1.93 3.10
CA SER A 82 -9.22 3.13 2.37
C SER A 82 -9.85 2.74 1.04
N ARG A 83 -11.03 3.30 0.77
CA ARG A 83 -11.78 3.14 -0.48
C ARG A 83 -11.57 4.30 -1.47
N ASP A 84 -10.94 5.39 -1.02
CA ASP A 84 -10.57 6.49 -1.90
C ASP A 84 -9.32 6.10 -2.68
N LEU A 85 -9.55 5.42 -3.80
CA LEU A 85 -8.52 4.84 -4.65
C LEU A 85 -7.95 5.91 -5.58
N ILE A 86 -6.76 6.39 -5.25
CA ILE A 86 -5.97 7.25 -6.16
C ILE A 86 -4.93 6.37 -6.83
N THR A 87 -5.14 6.10 -8.13
CA THR A 87 -4.35 5.13 -8.89
C THR A 87 -3.65 5.75 -10.09
N LEU A 88 -2.69 5.01 -10.64
CA LEU A 88 -2.01 5.31 -11.89
C LEU A 88 -2.27 4.20 -12.91
N LYS A 89 -2.27 4.56 -14.19
CA LYS A 89 -2.18 3.60 -15.29
C LYS A 89 -0.72 3.37 -15.67
N ILE A 90 -0.42 2.23 -16.29
CA ILE A 90 0.94 1.93 -16.78
C ILE A 90 1.43 2.94 -17.83
N THR A 91 0.50 3.56 -18.55
CA THR A 91 0.73 4.59 -19.57
C THR A 91 0.88 5.99 -18.99
N ASP A 92 0.65 6.18 -17.69
CA ASP A 92 0.80 7.48 -17.05
C ASP A 92 2.27 7.94 -16.99
N THR A 93 2.44 9.22 -16.71
CA THR A 93 3.75 9.85 -16.59
C THR A 93 4.17 10.01 -15.14
N MET A 94 5.48 10.07 -14.89
CA MET A 94 5.98 10.39 -13.55
C MET A 94 5.53 11.77 -13.06
N VAL A 95 5.37 12.74 -13.97
CA VAL A 95 4.85 14.08 -13.63
C VAL A 95 3.43 13.98 -13.07
N ARG A 96 2.58 13.15 -13.67
CA ARG A 96 1.24 12.85 -13.14
C ARG A 96 1.31 12.21 -11.76
N ALA A 97 2.20 11.22 -11.57
CA ALA A 97 2.41 10.61 -10.26
C ALA A 97 2.76 11.65 -9.20
N ILE A 98 3.77 12.50 -9.45
CA ILE A 98 4.17 13.62 -8.56
C ILE A 98 3.01 14.59 -8.32
N GLY A 99 2.22 14.89 -9.35
CA GLY A 99 1.03 15.74 -9.24
C GLY A 99 0.01 15.19 -8.25
N LEU A 100 -0.37 13.92 -8.39
CA LEU A 100 -1.31 13.24 -7.48
C LEU A 100 -0.78 13.26 -6.04
N PHE A 101 0.50 12.95 -5.93
CA PHE A 101 1.25 12.93 -4.69
C PHE A 101 1.30 14.30 -3.99
N ASN A 102 1.43 15.41 -4.72
CA ASN A 102 1.34 16.77 -4.15
C ASN A 102 -0.09 17.18 -3.79
N GLN A 103 -1.08 16.69 -4.54
CA GLN A 103 -2.49 17.03 -4.34
C GLN A 103 -3.13 16.24 -3.18
N HIS A 104 -2.69 15.01 -2.99
CA HIS A 104 -3.27 14.08 -2.04
C HIS A 104 -2.24 13.70 -0.96
N LYS A 105 -2.69 13.58 0.30
CA LYS A 105 -1.82 13.20 1.42
C LYS A 105 -1.55 11.69 1.45
N ILE A 106 -1.02 11.15 0.37
CA ILE A 106 -0.76 9.72 0.16
C ILE A 106 0.73 9.45 -0.04
N SER A 107 1.17 8.28 0.41
CA SER A 107 2.57 7.84 0.36
C SER A 107 2.88 6.91 -0.82
N CYS A 108 1.85 6.28 -1.40
CA CYS A 108 1.96 5.39 -2.53
C CYS A 108 0.77 5.51 -3.48
N LEU A 109 0.99 5.09 -4.72
CA LEU A 109 0.02 5.03 -5.80
C LEU A 109 0.01 3.60 -6.36
N PRO A 110 -1.10 2.86 -6.23
CA PRO A 110 -1.28 1.61 -6.94
C PRO A 110 -1.28 1.88 -8.46
N VAL A 111 -0.62 1.00 -9.21
CA VAL A 111 -0.62 1.01 -10.67
C VAL A 111 -1.55 -0.11 -11.13
N ILE A 112 -2.56 0.24 -11.93
CA ILE A 112 -3.56 -0.69 -12.44
C ILE A 112 -3.49 -0.84 -13.97
N ASP A 113 -3.99 -1.96 -14.48
CA ASP A 113 -4.21 -2.19 -15.90
C ASP A 113 -5.58 -1.67 -16.38
N GLU A 114 -5.99 -2.04 -17.59
CA GLU A 114 -7.27 -1.65 -18.18
C GLU A 114 -8.48 -2.35 -17.55
N PHE A 115 -8.25 -3.41 -16.76
CA PHE A 115 -9.28 -4.22 -16.10
C PHE A 115 -9.35 -3.95 -14.58
N ASP A 116 -8.73 -2.85 -14.13
CA ASP A 116 -8.59 -2.45 -12.72
C ASP A 116 -7.78 -3.45 -11.86
N LYS A 117 -6.96 -4.31 -12.48
CA LYS A 117 -6.08 -5.22 -11.74
C LYS A 117 -4.80 -4.50 -11.34
N PRO A 118 -4.35 -4.65 -10.08
CA PRO A 118 -3.09 -4.04 -9.66
C PRO A 118 -1.89 -4.77 -10.28
N VAL A 119 -1.11 -4.02 -11.07
CA VAL A 119 0.11 -4.51 -11.75
C VAL A 119 1.39 -3.98 -11.11
N GLY A 120 1.27 -3.08 -10.14
CA GLY A 120 2.41 -2.53 -9.43
C GLY A 120 2.02 -1.48 -8.39
N ILE A 121 3.03 -0.94 -7.73
CA ILE A 121 2.89 0.16 -6.79
C ILE A 121 4.08 1.13 -6.95
N VAL A 122 3.80 2.43 -6.85
CA VAL A 122 4.82 3.48 -6.86
C VAL A 122 4.73 4.23 -5.55
N SER A 123 5.84 4.34 -4.83
CA SER A 123 5.95 5.26 -3.70
C SER A 123 6.76 6.50 -4.09
N TRP A 124 6.62 7.57 -3.32
CA TRP A 124 7.51 8.72 -3.45
C TRP A 124 8.99 8.32 -3.34
N ARG A 125 9.31 7.37 -2.45
CA ARG A 125 10.69 6.87 -2.25
C ARG A 125 11.25 6.27 -3.54
N ASP A 126 10.42 5.60 -4.34
CA ASP A 126 10.84 5.03 -5.62
C ASP A 126 11.19 6.14 -6.63
N ILE A 127 10.37 7.20 -6.68
CA ILE A 127 10.64 8.39 -7.49
C ILE A 127 11.97 9.05 -7.07
N PHE A 128 12.17 9.27 -5.78
CA PHE A 128 13.43 9.82 -5.26
C PHE A 128 14.64 8.93 -5.59
N ARG A 129 14.52 7.62 -5.40
CA ARG A 129 15.59 6.65 -5.73
C ARG A 129 15.95 6.70 -7.22
N TYR A 130 14.95 6.78 -8.10
CA TYR A 130 15.15 6.89 -9.54
C TYR A 130 15.91 8.16 -9.93
N PHE A 131 15.56 9.31 -9.34
CA PHE A 131 16.28 10.56 -9.57
C PHE A 131 17.70 10.52 -9.02
N GLY A 132 17.93 9.97 -7.81
CA GLY A 132 19.26 9.82 -7.24
C GLY A 132 20.21 9.02 -8.13
N ALA A 133 19.75 7.85 -8.60
CA ALA A 133 20.52 7.01 -9.53
C ALA A 133 20.78 7.69 -10.89
N SER A 134 19.89 8.59 -11.32
CA SER A 134 20.04 9.35 -12.57
C SER A 134 21.10 10.46 -12.47
N VAL A 135 21.34 11.00 -11.26
CA VAL A 135 22.37 12.02 -11.00
C VAL A 135 23.76 11.39 -10.89
N GLU A 136 23.87 10.22 -10.25
CA GLU A 136 25.14 9.49 -10.14
C GLU A 136 25.69 9.02 -11.49
N LYS A 137 24.82 8.59 -12.42
CA LYS A 137 25.21 8.18 -13.79
C LYS A 137 25.69 9.33 -14.70
N ARG A 138 25.54 10.58 -14.28
CA ARG A 138 25.97 11.78 -15.03
C ARG A 138 27.26 12.40 -14.49
N ARG A 139 27.89 11.77 -13.49
CA ARG A 139 29.25 12.06 -13.04
C ARG A 139 30.19 10.98 -13.54
#